data_AF-A0A7V9BL29-F1
#
_entry.id   AF-A0A7V9BL29-F1
#
_cell.length_a   1.000
_cell.length_b   1.000
_cell.length_c   1.000
_cell.angle_alpha   90.00
_cell.angle_beta   90.00
_cell.angle_gamma   90.00
#
_symmetry.space_group_name_H-M   'P 1'
#
loop_
_entity.id
_entity.type
_entity.pdbx_description
1 polymer ?
#
loop_
_entity_poly.entity_id
_entity_poly.type
_entity_poly.pdbx_seq_one_letter_code
_entity_poly.pdbx_strand_id
1 'polypeptide(L)'
;MGTSRVGPQATNEYLARMRERYERAGLDAKGALLDEVCSVTRYHWKAVIRLLRRPASPRLRRPRGRRVAYRREVVPALRAIWTAAG
;
A
#
# COMPACT_ATOMS: atom_id res chain seq x y z
N MET A 1 24.78 18.13 15.45
CA MET A 1 23.59 17.50 16.06
C MET A 1 23.27 16.23 15.29
N GLY A 2 23.57 15.08 15.87
CA GLY A 2 23.41 13.78 15.22
C GLY A 2 21.93 13.50 14.96
N THR A 3 21.57 13.26 13.70
CA THR A 3 20.24 12.80 13.34
C THR A 3 20.07 11.38 13.84
N SER A 4 19.43 11.21 15.00
CA SER A 4 19.00 9.90 15.48
C SER A 4 18.20 9.24 14.37
N ARG A 5 18.77 8.19 13.75
CA ARG A 5 18.07 7.40 12.74
C ARG A 5 16.98 6.64 13.48
N VAL A 6 15.78 7.20 13.50
CA VAL A 6 14.60 6.54 14.06
C VAL A 6 14.43 5.22 13.33
N GLY A 7 14.35 4.12 14.08
CA GLY A 7 14.17 2.79 13.51
C GLY A 7 12.86 2.71 12.71
N PRO A 8 12.76 1.78 11.74
CA PRO A 8 11.56 1.65 10.91
C PRO A 8 10.29 1.38 11.72
N GLN A 9 10.40 0.70 12.86
CA GLN A 9 9.27 0.44 13.76
C GLN A 9 8.79 1.71 14.48
N ALA A 10 9.70 2.46 15.10
CA ALA A 10 9.38 3.75 15.72
C ALA A 10 8.85 4.78 14.71
N THR A 11 9.33 4.72 13.46
CA THR A 11 8.81 5.53 12.36
C THR A 11 7.35 5.17 12.04
N ASN A 12 7.02 3.88 12.00
CA ASN A 12 5.65 3.42 11.78
C ASN A 12 4.70 3.82 12.92
N GLU A 13 5.13 3.70 14.18
CA GLU A 13 4.35 4.11 15.34
C GLU A 13 4.08 5.63 15.35
N TYR A 14 5.11 6.43 15.03
CA TYR A 14 4.94 7.88 14.84
C TYR A 14 3.94 8.20 13.73
N LEU A 15 4.08 7.55 12.57
CA LEU A 15 3.20 7.78 11.42
C LEU A 15 1.76 7.32 11.69
N ALA A 16 1.54 6.28 12.49
CA ALA A 16 0.21 5.86 12.92
C ALA A 16 -0.49 6.96 13.75
N ARG A 17 0.21 7.57 14.71
CA ARG A 17 -0.32 8.70 15.51
C ARG A 17 -0.59 9.93 14.64
N MET A 18 0.31 10.22 13.71
CA MET A 18 0.14 11.36 12.79
C MET A 18 -1.01 11.14 11.82
N ARG A 19 -1.32 9.89 11.45
CA ARG A 19 -2.47 9.53 10.62
C ARG A 19 -3.78 9.96 11.27
N GLU A 20 -3.97 9.67 12.55
CA GLU A 20 -5.18 10.09 13.27
C GLU A 20 -5.33 11.61 13.32
N ARG A 21 -4.22 12.33 13.60
CA ARG A 21 -4.22 13.80 13.61
C ARG A 21 -4.52 14.36 12.22
N TYR A 22 -3.94 13.80 11.17
CA TYR A 22 -4.17 14.21 9.78
C TYR A 22 -5.61 13.97 9.33
N GLU A 23 -6.23 12.87 9.75
CA GLU A 23 -7.63 12.57 9.42
C GLU A 23 -8.60 13.55 10.08
N ARG A 24 -8.33 13.95 11.34
CA ARG A 24 -9.16 14.92 12.08
C ARG A 24 -8.88 16.38 11.71
N ALA A 25 -7.73 16.68 11.10
CA ALA A 25 -7.31 18.03 10.76
C ALA A 25 -8.15 18.64 9.61
N GLY A 26 -8.48 19.93 9.73
CA GLY A 26 -9.00 20.75 8.64
C GLY A 26 -7.96 20.98 7.54
N LEU A 27 -8.36 21.62 6.44
CA LEU A 27 -7.47 21.87 5.28
C LEU A 27 -6.22 22.66 5.67
N ASP A 28 -6.38 23.70 6.49
CA ASP A 28 -5.28 24.60 6.89
C ASP A 28 -4.26 23.91 7.81
N ALA A 29 -4.74 23.07 8.73
CA ALA A 29 -3.89 22.33 9.67
C ALA A 29 -3.15 21.15 9.02
N LYS A 30 -3.65 20.62 7.90
CA LYS A 30 -3.04 19.49 7.18
C LYS A 30 -1.68 19.83 6.60
N GLY A 31 -1.47 21.07 6.14
CA GLY A 31 -0.18 21.52 5.59
C GLY A 31 0.93 21.44 6.63
N ALA A 32 0.72 22.11 7.77
CA ALA A 32 1.69 22.12 8.88
C ALA A 32 2.02 20.71 9.40
N LEU A 33 1.03 19.82 9.44
CA LEU A 33 1.21 18.44 9.87
C LEU A 33 2.06 17.63 8.88
N LEU A 34 1.92 17.88 7.57
CA LEU A 34 2.79 17.26 6.56
C LEU A 34 4.23 17.76 6.68
N ASP A 35 4.43 19.04 6.93
CA ASP A 35 5.77 19.62 7.10
C ASP A 35 6.48 19.06 8.34
N GLU A 36 5.76 18.94 9.46
CA GLU A 36 6.23 18.29 10.69
C GLU A 36 6.74 16.87 10.37
N VAL A 37 5.91 16.06 9.70
CA VAL A 37 6.26 14.67 9.36
C VAL A 37 7.44 14.58 8.41
N CYS A 38 7.52 15.46 7.40
CA CYS A 38 8.64 15.50 6.47
C CYS A 38 9.95 15.85 7.19
N SER A 39 9.91 16.76 8.17
CA SER A 39 11.09 17.14 8.96
C SER A 39 11.62 15.99 9.83
N VAL A 40 10.72 15.22 10.45
CA VAL A 40 11.04 14.11 11.36
C VAL A 40 11.49 12.86 10.60
N THR A 41 10.74 12.46 9.58
CA THR A 41 10.97 11.19 8.87
C THR A 41 11.91 11.31 7.68
N ARG A 42 12.24 12.54 7.26
CA ARG A 42 12.97 12.85 6.02
C ARG A 42 12.32 12.28 4.76
N TYR A 43 11.04 11.90 4.84
CA TYR A 43 10.28 11.47 3.67
C TYR A 43 9.83 12.67 2.86
N HIS A 44 9.78 12.48 1.55
CA HIS A 44 9.24 13.49 0.65
C HIS A 44 7.73 13.65 0.86
N TRP A 45 7.21 14.88 0.77
CA TRP A 45 5.81 15.21 1.04
C TRP A 45 4.80 14.33 0.29
N LYS A 46 5.05 14.02 -0.99
CA LYS A 46 4.18 13.10 -1.78
C LYS A 46 4.16 11.67 -1.20
N ALA A 47 5.26 11.21 -0.63
CA ALA A 47 5.34 9.90 0.01
C ALA A 47 4.55 9.90 1.32
N VAL A 48 4.68 10.96 2.13
CA VAL A 48 3.92 11.16 3.36
C VAL A 48 2.42 11.19 3.08
N ILE A 49 1.96 12.00 2.12
CA ILE A 49 0.54 12.05 1.72
C ILE A 49 0.03 10.66 1.33
N ARG A 50 0.78 9.94 0.50
CA ARG A 50 0.41 8.57 0.08
C ARG A 50 0.28 7.62 1.27
N LEU A 51 1.15 7.77 2.27
CA LEU A 51 1.15 6.92 3.45
C LEU A 51 -0.03 7.24 4.38
N LEU A 52 -0.25 8.53 4.68
CA LEU A 52 -1.34 8.97 5.57
C LEU A 52 -2.71 8.69 4.96
N ARG A 53 -2.87 8.88 3.64
CA ARG A 53 -4.15 8.61 2.93
C ARG A 53 -4.40 7.13 2.64
N ARG A 54 -3.39 6.25 2.77
CA ARG A 54 -3.58 4.83 2.52
C ARG A 54 -4.46 4.24 3.63
N PRO A 55 -5.56 3.55 3.31
CA PRO A 55 -6.36 2.89 4.32
C PRO A 55 -5.52 1.87 5.09
N ALA A 56 -5.74 1.78 6.41
CA ALA A 56 -4.99 0.88 7.30
C ALA A 56 -5.15 -0.59 6.91
N SER A 57 -6.29 -0.96 6.30
CA SER A 57 -6.52 -2.31 5.81
C SER A 57 -5.82 -2.55 4.47
N PRO A 58 -5.05 -3.65 4.32
CA PRO A 58 -4.57 -4.09 3.02
C PRO A 58 -5.78 -4.34 2.13
N ARG A 59 -5.97 -3.49 1.11
CA ARG A 59 -6.91 -3.81 0.03
C ARG A 59 -6.52 -5.19 -0.49
N LEU A 60 -7.44 -6.17 -0.43
CA LEU A 60 -7.26 -7.46 -1.07
C LEU A 60 -6.79 -7.19 -2.50
N ARG A 61 -5.52 -7.53 -2.77
CA ARG A 61 -4.94 -7.32 -4.09
C ARG A 61 -5.70 -8.23 -5.02
N ARG A 62 -6.57 -7.66 -5.85
CA ARG A 62 -7.16 -8.41 -6.96
C ARG A 62 -6.01 -8.98 -7.79
N PRO A 63 -6.05 -10.26 -8.17
CA PRO A 63 -5.05 -10.85 -9.05
C PRO A 63 -4.86 -9.94 -10.26
N ARG A 64 -3.62 -9.54 -10.51
CA ARG A 64 -3.27 -8.79 -11.72
C ARG A 64 -3.16 -9.80 -12.86
N GLY A 65 -3.87 -9.58 -13.96
CA GLY A 65 -3.81 -10.42 -15.15
C GLY A 65 -5.19 -10.77 -15.73
N ARG A 66 -5.18 -11.45 -16.88
CA ARG A 66 -6.40 -11.95 -17.53
C ARG A 66 -7.10 -12.93 -16.58
N ARG A 67 -8.42 -12.79 -16.47
CA ARG A 67 -9.23 -13.77 -15.73
C ARG A 67 -9.02 -15.15 -16.33
N VAL A 68 -8.81 -16.15 -15.48
CA VAL A 68 -8.73 -17.55 -15.90
C VAL A 68 -10.07 -17.93 -16.53
N ALA A 69 -10.09 -18.15 -17.84
CA ALA A 69 -11.29 -18.47 -18.60
C ALA A 69 -11.66 -19.96 -18.50
N TYR A 70 -10.67 -20.83 -18.34
CA TYR A 70 -10.85 -22.28 -18.26
C TYR A 70 -10.50 -22.78 -16.86
N ARG A 71 -11.47 -23.41 -16.19
CA ARG A 71 -11.27 -24.05 -14.89
C ARG A 71 -10.67 -25.45 -15.07
N ARG A 72 -10.19 -26.05 -13.96
CA ARG A 72 -9.53 -27.38 -13.97
C ARG A 72 -10.37 -28.48 -14.63
N GLU A 73 -11.68 -28.34 -14.60
CA GLU A 73 -12.65 -29.26 -15.22
C GLU A 73 -12.46 -29.44 -16.74
N VAL A 74 -11.86 -28.46 -17.44
CA VAL A 74 -11.67 -28.50 -18.90
C VAL A 74 -10.37 -29.21 -19.29
N VAL A 75 -9.47 -29.44 -18.33
CA VAL A 75 -8.15 -30.05 -18.57
C VAL A 75 -8.25 -31.48 -19.13
N PRO A 76 -9.14 -32.38 -18.66
CA PRO A 76 -9.28 -33.70 -19.24
C PRO A 76 -9.71 -33.67 -20.71
N ALA A 77 -10.68 -32.82 -21.06
CA ALA A 77 -11.16 -32.66 -22.44
C ALA A 77 -10.05 -32.13 -23.36
N LEU A 78 -9.28 -31.13 -22.91
CA LEU A 78 -8.16 -30.59 -23.68
C LEU A 78 -7.05 -31.63 -23.90
N ARG A 79 -6.75 -32.47 -22.91
CA ARG A 79 -5.80 -33.57 -23.07
C ARG A 79 -6.29 -34.59 -24.09
N ALA A 80 -7.56 -34.97 -24.05
CA ALA A 80 -8.14 -35.92 -25.00
C ALA A 80 -8.04 -35.39 -26.44
N ILE A 81 -8.40 -34.12 -26.66
CA ILE A 81 -8.28 -33.47 -27.97
C ILE A 81 -6.82 -33.44 -28.43
N TRP A 82 -5.89 -33.06 -27.54
CA TRP A 82 -4.47 -32.99 -27.86
C TRP A 82 -3.89 -34.34 -28.28
N THR A 83 -4.21 -35.40 -27.53
CA THR A 83 -3.76 -36.76 -27.86
C THR A 83 -4.36 -37.27 -29.17
N ALA A 84 -5.62 -36.93 -29.45
CA ALA A 84 -6.29 -37.32 -30.70
C ALA A 84 -5.79 -36.53 -31.92
N ALA A 85 -5.26 -35.33 -31.71
CA ALA A 85 -4.68 -34.48 -32.75
C ALA A 85 -3.16 -34.70 -32.94
N GLY A 86 -2.56 -35.61 -32.17
CA GLY A 86 -1.13 -35.97 -32.22
C GLY A 86 -0.69 -36.53 -33.55
#